data_AF-A0A6N4DDP6-F1
#
_entry.id   AF-A0A6N4DDP6-F1
#
_cell.length_a   1.000
_cell.length_b   1.000
_cell.length_c   1.000
_cell.angle_alpha   90.00
_cell.angle_beta   90.00
_cell.angle_gamma   90.00
#
_symmetry.space_group_name_H-M   'P 1'
#
loop_
_entity.id
_entity.type
_entity.pdbx_description
1 polymer ?
#
loop_
_entity_poly.entity_id
_entity_poly.type
_entity_poly.pdbx_seq_one_letter_code
_entity_poly.pdbx_strand_id
1 'polypeptide(L)' 'LVQEITGNAAEPANYCTEAPFVQDLGCETIVMGPGSIAQAHQPDEFIRLDEIAPAQAQLRTIVQQVCG' A
#
# COMPACT_ATOMS: atom_id res chain seq x y z
N LEU A 1 -2.56 -5.03 -12.74
CA LEU A 1 -3.36 -3.93 -12.16
C LEU A 1 -2.56 -3.04 -11.21
N VAL A 2 -2.33 -3.40 -9.95
CA VAL A 2 -1.76 -2.45 -8.97
C VAL A 2 -0.37 -1.97 -9.37
N GLN A 3 0.52 -2.85 -9.82
CA GLN A 3 1.85 -2.48 -10.33
C GLN A 3 1.80 -1.48 -11.51
N GLU A 4 0.78 -1.58 -12.38
CA GLU A 4 0.61 -0.66 -13.51
C GLU A 4 0.09 0.70 -13.04
N ILE A 5 -0.81 0.73 -12.06
CA ILE A 5 -1.36 1.96 -11.47
C ILE A 5 -0.30 2.70 -10.65
N THR A 6 0.51 1.99 -9.88
CA THR A 6 1.52 2.59 -9.01
C THR A 6 2.84 2.87 -9.75
N GLY A 7 3.12 2.16 -10.84
CA GLY A 7 4.42 2.16 -11.50
C GLY A 7 5.51 1.42 -10.72
N ASN A 8 5.17 0.75 -9.62
CA ASN A 8 6.12 0.08 -8.73
C ASN A 8 6.01 -1.44 -8.86
N ALA A 9 7.15 -2.13 -8.81
CA ALA A 9 7.17 -3.58 -8.70
C ALA A 9 6.68 -4.01 -7.30
N ALA A 10 6.01 -5.17 -7.22
CA ALA A 10 5.72 -5.76 -5.93
C ALA A 10 7.01 -6.27 -5.28
N GLU A 11 7.17 -5.99 -3.99
CA GLU A 11 8.34 -6.41 -3.21
C GLU A 11 7.89 -7.14 -1.93
N PRO A 12 8.69 -8.06 -1.39
CA PRO A 12 8.37 -8.71 -0.12
C PRO A 12 8.31 -7.69 1.03
N ALA A 13 7.18 -7.64 1.73
CA ALA A 13 7.07 -6.93 3.00
C ALA A 13 7.79 -7.73 4.08
N ASN A 14 9.08 -7.45 4.29
CA ASN A 14 9.94 -8.14 5.28
C ASN A 14 9.69 -7.65 6.72
N TYR A 15 8.42 -7.52 7.10
CA TYR A 15 7.95 -7.09 8.41
C TYR A 15 6.54 -7.63 8.63
N CYS A 16 6.13 -7.75 9.91
CA CYS A 16 4.83 -8.29 10.24
C CYS A 16 3.70 -7.33 9.82
N THR A 17 2.65 -7.91 9.23
CA THR A 17 1.38 -7.23 8.89
C THR A 17 0.23 -8.20 9.12
N GLU A 18 -1.00 -7.72 9.03
CA GLU A 18 -2.20 -8.54 9.10
C GLU A 18 -2.52 -9.26 7.78
N ALA A 19 -1.75 -9.00 6.71
CA ALA A 19 -1.99 -9.54 5.38
C ALA A 19 -2.12 -11.08 5.33
N PRO A 20 -1.31 -11.88 6.05
CA PRO A 20 -1.49 -13.33 6.06
C PRO A 20 -2.86 -13.78 6.58
N PHE A 21 -3.40 -13.09 7.60
CA PHE A 21 -4.72 -13.43 8.14
C PHE A 21 -5.83 -13.09 7.16
N VAL A 22 -5.71 -12.00 6.41
CA VAL A 22 -6.66 -11.61 5.36
C VAL A 22 -6.59 -12.58 4.17
N GLN A 23 -5.37 -13.04 3.84
CA GLN A 23 -5.16 -14.05 2.82
C GLN A 23 -5.78 -15.41 3.21
N ASP A 24 -5.70 -15.80 4.49
CA ASP A 24 -6.33 -17.03 5.01
C ASP A 24 -7.87 -17.00 4.90
N LEU A 25 -8.48 -15.81 4.77
CA LEU A 25 -9.91 -15.64 4.48
C LEU A 25 -10.26 -15.83 2.98
N GLY A 26 -9.27 -16.11 2.14
CA GLY A 26 -9.43 -16.33 0.69
C GLY A 26 -9.33 -15.04 -0.15
N CYS A 27 -8.84 -13.94 0.42
CA CYS A 27 -8.67 -12.68 -0.30
C CYS A 27 -7.31 -12.60 -1.01
N GLU A 28 -7.31 -12.14 -2.26
CA GLU A 28 -6.07 -11.65 -2.89
C GLU A 28 -5.62 -10.38 -2.16
N THR A 29 -4.44 -10.45 -1.53
CA THR A 29 -4.02 -9.46 -0.53
C THR A 29 -2.69 -8.84 -0.90
N ILE A 30 -2.61 -7.52 -0.79
CA ILE A 30 -1.39 -6.74 -0.91
C ILE A 30 -1.28 -5.76 0.26
N VAL A 31 -0.05 -5.31 0.55
CA VAL A 31 0.23 -4.22 1.48
C VAL A 31 0.74 -3.04 0.66
N MET A 32 0.08 -1.89 0.75
CA MET A 32 0.50 -0.67 0.06
C MET A 32 0.04 0.59 0.81
N GLY A 33 0.79 1.68 0.64
CA GLY A 33 0.46 2.98 1.22
C GLY A 33 1.56 4.02 0.93
N PRO A 34 1.29 5.30 1.18
CA PRO A 34 2.28 6.35 1.08
C PRO A 34 3.28 6.32 2.26
N GLY A 35 4.44 6.95 2.09
CA GLY A 35 5.50 6.99 3.10
C GLY A 35 6.47 5.81 2.97
N SER A 36 7.30 5.64 3.99
CA SER A 36 8.34 4.61 4.01
C SER A 36 8.34 3.84 5.33
N ILE A 37 8.39 2.51 5.24
CA ILE A 37 8.53 1.65 6.41
C ILE A 37 9.83 1.91 7.17
N ALA A 38 10.87 2.42 6.51
CA ALA A 38 12.12 2.79 7.16
C ALA A 38 11.96 3.95 8.15
N GLN A 39 10.90 4.76 8.01
CA GLN A 39 10.57 5.87 8.90
C GLN A 39 9.60 5.48 10.02
N ALA A 40 8.94 4.32 9.91
CA ALA A 40 7.99 3.85 10.91
C ALA A 40 8.70 3.54 12.24
N HIS A 41 8.03 3.82 13.37
CA HIS A 41 8.53 3.61 14.73
C HIS A 41 9.86 4.30 15.08
N GLN A 42 10.27 5.31 14.29
CA GLN A 42 11.40 6.16 14.65
C GLN A 42 10.92 7.34 15.52
N PRO A 43 11.77 7.92 16.38
CA PRO A 43 11.39 9.07 17.20
C PRO A 43 10.88 10.28 16.41
N ASP A 44 11.33 10.42 15.18
CA ASP A 44 10.96 11.46 14.22
C ASP A 44 10.02 10.94 13.12
N GLU A 45 9.21 9.91 13.40
CA GLU A 45 8.24 9.34 12.45
C GLU A 45 7.42 10.42 11.71
N PHE A 46 7.45 10.37 10.37
CA PHE A 46 6.74 11.31 9.51
C PHE A 46 6.32 10.66 8.19
N ILE A 47 5.41 11.35 7.50
CA ILE A 47 5.06 11.10 6.10
C ILE A 47 5.17 12.42 5.33
N ARG A 48 5.58 12.40 4.07
CA ARG A 48 5.62 13.63 3.29
C ARG A 48 4.22 13.97 2.79
N LEU A 49 3.83 15.24 2.90
CA LEU A 49 2.50 15.68 2.47
C LEU A 49 2.27 15.51 0.97
N ASP A 50 3.34 15.56 0.16
CA ASP A 50 3.27 15.37 -1.29
C ASP A 50 3.00 13.91 -1.70
N GLU A 51 3.11 12.94 -0.79
CA GLU A 51 2.80 11.53 -1.03
C GLU A 51 1.30 11.21 -0.83
N ILE A 52 0.56 12.06 -0.10
CA ILE A 52 -0.82 11.78 0.29
C ILE A 52 -1.77 11.80 -0.91
N ALA A 53 -1.76 12.89 -1.68
CA ALA A 53 -2.69 13.05 -2.81
C ALA A 53 -2.47 12.00 -3.92
N PRO A 54 -1.23 11.65 -4.32
CA PRO A 54 -0.97 10.56 -5.25
C PRO A 54 -1.49 9.20 -4.75
N ALA A 55 -1.24 8.84 -3.49
CA ALA A 55 -1.72 7.57 -2.95
C ALA A 55 -3.26 7.49 -2.90
N GLN A 56 -3.93 8.58 -2.53
CA GLN A 56 -5.40 8.64 -2.59
C GLN A 56 -5.92 8.47 -4.03
N ALA A 57 -5.27 9.07 -5.02
CA ALA A 57 -5.65 8.92 -6.42
C ALA A 57 -5.49 7.45 -6.88
N GLN A 58 -4.35 6.82 -6.55
CA GLN A 58 -4.10 5.41 -6.86
C GLN A 58 -5.17 4.50 -6.25
N LEU A 59 -5.49 4.67 -4.96
CA LEU A 59 -6.55 3.89 -4.29
C LEU A 59 -7.91 4.08 -4.96
N ARG A 60 -8.28 5.31 -5.33
CA ARG A 60 -9.53 5.57 -6.07
C ARG A 60 -9.55 4.86 -7.41
N THR A 61 -8.46 4.91 -8.16
CA THR A 61 -8.34 4.21 -9.45
C THR A 61 -8.46 2.69 -9.28
N ILE A 62 -7.80 2.11 -8.27
CA ILE A 62 -7.90 0.67 -7.98
C ILE A 62 -9.35 0.29 -7.69
N VAL A 63 -10.01 0.99 -6.76
CA VAL A 63 -11.42 0.72 -6.41
C VAL A 63 -12.33 0.85 -7.63
N GLN A 64 -12.13 1.88 -8.47
CA GLN A 64 -12.92 2.07 -9.68
C GLN A 64 -12.70 0.95 -10.71
N GLN A 65 -11.47 0.48 -10.90
CA GLN A 65 -11.18 -0.60 -11.87
C GLN A 65 -11.66 -1.98 -11.40
N VAL A 66 -11.74 -2.20 -10.08
CA VAL A 66 -12.13 -3.50 -9.50
C VAL A 66 -13.63 -3.60 -9.24
N CYS A 67 -14.26 -2.50 -8.79
CA CYS A 67 -15.66 -2.50 -8.33
C CYS A 67 -16.60 -1.68 -9.21
N GLY A 68 -16.07 -0.90 -10.16
CA GLY A 68 -16.85 -0.02 -11.05
C GLY A 68 -17.38 -0.71 -12.30
#